data_AF-A0A526YE28-F1
#
_entry.id   AF-A0A526YE28-F1
#
_cell.length_a   1.000
_cell.length_b   1.000
_cell.length_c   1.000
_cell.angle_alpha   90.00
_cell.angle_beta   90.00
_cell.angle_gamma   90.00
#
_symmetry.space_group_name_H-M   'P 1'
#
loop_
_entity.id
_entity.type
_entity.pdbx_description
1 polymer ?
#
loop_
_entity_poly.entity_id
_entity_poly.type
_entity_poly.pdbx_seq_one_letter_code
_entity_poly.pdbx_strand_id
1 'polypeptide(L)'
;AFSDQRVEVKSGYGLDLENEKKSLRAARLLGENRPVTVTTSFLGAHALPPEAKGDKDAFIDLVANEILPAVTAEGLADAVDGFCEGIAFSPEQIARVFDAAKAAGLPVKLHADQLSNLHGAELAARYGALSADHLEYTDEAGAAAMARAGT
;
A
#
# COMPACT_ATOMS: atom_id res chain seq x y z
N ALA A 1 10.66 -29.91 -8.99
CA ALA A 1 9.37 -29.20 -9.11
C ALA A 1 9.33 -28.16 -8.00
N PHE A 2 9.13 -26.88 -8.33
CA PHE A 2 8.98 -25.83 -7.31
C PHE A 2 7.60 -26.00 -6.67
N SER A 3 7.54 -26.61 -5.49
CA SER A 3 6.31 -27.13 -4.91
C SER A 3 5.53 -26.13 -4.03
N ASP A 4 5.92 -24.85 -4.00
CA ASP A 4 5.18 -23.80 -3.28
C ASP A 4 5.50 -22.42 -3.88
N GLN A 5 4.71 -21.99 -4.86
CA GLN A 5 4.85 -20.67 -5.49
C GLN A 5 3.91 -19.68 -4.80
N ARG A 6 4.49 -18.60 -4.28
CA ARG A 6 3.76 -17.47 -3.69
C ARG A 6 4.04 -16.21 -4.51
N VAL A 7 2.99 -15.42 -4.72
CA VAL A 7 3.10 -14.10 -5.35
C VAL A 7 2.22 -13.12 -4.61
N GLU A 8 2.75 -11.91 -4.40
CA GLU A 8 1.95 -10.77 -3.96
C GLU A 8 1.49 -10.00 -5.20
N VAL A 9 0.22 -9.62 -5.25
CA VAL A 9 -0.35 -8.78 -6.32
C VAL A 9 -0.97 -7.54 -5.71
N LYS A 10 -0.56 -6.38 -6.20
CA LYS A 10 -1.05 -5.08 -5.74
C LYS A 10 -2.13 -4.53 -6.68
N SER A 11 -3.07 -3.75 -6.15
CA SER A 11 -3.95 -2.90 -6.96
C SER A 11 -3.23 -1.59 -7.35
N GLY A 12 -3.90 -0.44 -7.42
CA GLY A 12 -3.25 0.86 -7.61
C GLY A 12 -3.16 1.37 -9.05
N TYR A 13 -3.78 0.68 -10.00
CA TYR A 13 -3.96 1.17 -11.37
C TYR A 13 -5.42 1.53 -11.70
N GLY A 14 -6.32 1.42 -10.71
CA GLY A 14 -7.70 1.86 -10.83
C GLY A 14 -7.89 3.30 -10.38
N LEU A 15 -7.34 3.64 -9.21
CA LEU A 15 -7.45 4.97 -8.58
C LEU A 15 -8.89 5.43 -8.29
N ASP A 16 -9.84 4.50 -8.31
CA ASP A 16 -11.23 4.67 -7.90
C ASP A 16 -11.75 3.36 -7.26
N LEU A 17 -12.87 3.45 -6.54
CA LEU A 17 -13.43 2.33 -5.80
C LEU A 17 -13.64 1.07 -6.65
N GLU A 18 -14.28 1.22 -7.81
CA GLU A 18 -14.70 0.08 -8.62
C GLU A 18 -13.51 -0.60 -9.28
N ASN A 19 -12.54 0.18 -9.79
CA ASN A 19 -11.37 -0.34 -10.47
C ASN A 19 -10.32 -0.91 -9.50
N GLU A 20 -10.19 -0.36 -8.29
CA GLU A 20 -9.36 -0.96 -7.24
C GLU A 20 -9.90 -2.33 -6.82
N LYS A 21 -11.21 -2.42 -6.56
CA LYS A 21 -11.87 -3.71 -6.25
C LYS A 21 -11.78 -4.70 -7.40
N LYS A 22 -11.92 -4.25 -8.64
CA LYS A 22 -11.77 -5.09 -9.84
C LYS A 22 -10.39 -5.74 -9.90
N SER A 23 -9.33 -4.97 -9.65
CA SER A 23 -7.95 -5.48 -9.64
C SER A 23 -7.75 -6.54 -8.56
N LEU A 24 -8.21 -6.27 -7.34
CA LEU A 24 -8.09 -7.22 -6.22
C LEU A 24 -8.89 -8.51 -6.47
N ARG A 25 -10.13 -8.41 -6.99
CA ARG A 25 -10.93 -9.59 -7.39
C ARG A 25 -10.23 -10.41 -8.46
N ALA A 26 -9.62 -9.77 -9.45
CA ALA A 26 -8.85 -10.47 -10.48
C ALA A 26 -7.64 -11.22 -9.88
N ALA A 27 -6.95 -10.62 -8.91
CA ALA A 27 -5.85 -11.26 -8.20
C ALA A 27 -6.32 -12.48 -7.36
N ARG A 28 -7.45 -12.37 -6.66
CA ARG A 28 -8.05 -13.52 -5.94
C ARG A 28 -8.42 -14.66 -6.90
N LEU A 29 -9.07 -14.34 -8.01
CA LEU A 29 -9.42 -15.33 -9.05
C LEU A 29 -8.17 -16.04 -9.60
N LEU A 30 -7.02 -15.35 -9.72
CA LEU A 30 -5.79 -15.99 -10.16
C LEU A 30 -5.36 -17.13 -9.23
N GLY A 31 -5.41 -16.92 -7.90
CA GLY A 31 -5.07 -17.93 -6.90
C GLY A 31 -6.05 -19.11 -6.85
N GLU A 32 -7.32 -18.87 -7.23
CA GLU A 32 -8.33 -19.94 -7.36
C GLU A 32 -8.13 -20.78 -8.64
N ASN A 33 -7.64 -20.15 -9.71
CA ASN A 33 -7.58 -20.77 -11.05
C ASN A 33 -6.21 -21.36 -11.41
N ARG A 34 -5.17 -21.14 -10.59
CA ARG A 34 -3.80 -21.61 -10.86
C ARG A 34 -3.16 -22.17 -9.58
N PRO A 35 -2.21 -23.11 -9.69
CA PRO A 35 -1.49 -23.66 -8.54
C PRO A 35 -0.43 -22.67 -8.02
N VAL A 36 -0.87 -21.50 -7.57
CA VAL A 36 -0.05 -20.43 -6.97
C VAL A 36 -0.83 -19.80 -5.82
N THR A 37 -0.19 -19.57 -4.69
CA THR A 37 -0.79 -18.83 -3.58
C THR A 37 -0.65 -17.33 -3.86
N VAL A 38 -1.77 -16.61 -3.90
CA VAL A 38 -1.80 -15.16 -4.13
C VAL A 38 -2.18 -14.43 -2.85
N THR A 39 -1.33 -13.50 -2.42
CA THR A 39 -1.69 -12.48 -1.42
C THR A 39 -1.96 -11.15 -2.10
N THR A 40 -2.94 -10.39 -1.64
CA THR A 40 -3.34 -9.13 -2.26
C THR A 40 -3.00 -7.92 -1.38
N SER A 41 -2.45 -6.87 -1.99
CA SER A 41 -2.24 -5.59 -1.30
C SER A 41 -3.07 -4.49 -1.97
N PHE A 42 -3.86 -3.78 -1.16
CA PHE A 42 -4.57 -2.60 -1.63
C PHE A 42 -3.59 -1.42 -1.73
N LEU A 43 -3.37 -0.91 -2.94
CA LEU A 43 -2.48 0.21 -3.24
C LEU A 43 -3.28 1.41 -3.79
N GLY A 44 -4.39 1.78 -3.15
CA GLY A 44 -5.24 2.89 -3.63
C GLY A 44 -4.52 4.25 -3.64
N ALA A 45 -3.54 4.44 -2.75
CA ALA A 45 -2.67 5.61 -2.69
C ALA A 45 -1.40 5.43 -3.55
N HIS A 46 -1.56 5.00 -4.81
CA HIS A 46 -0.43 4.83 -5.75
C HIS A 46 -0.06 6.13 -6.46
N ALA A 47 -1.08 6.86 -6.93
CA ALA A 47 -0.93 8.11 -7.67
C ALA A 47 -2.20 8.93 -7.53
N LEU A 48 -2.11 10.23 -7.84
CA LEU A 48 -3.27 11.10 -7.88
C LEU A 48 -4.00 10.95 -9.23
N PRO A 49 -5.28 10.51 -9.26
CA PRO A 49 -6.02 10.45 -10.51
C PRO A 49 -6.28 11.86 -11.08
N PRO A 50 -6.36 12.02 -12.42
CA PRO A 50 -6.67 13.31 -13.05
C PRO A 50 -7.95 13.97 -12.55
N GLU A 51 -8.95 13.16 -12.20
CA GLU A 51 -10.27 13.56 -11.70
C GLU A 51 -10.19 14.31 -10.36
N ALA A 52 -9.13 14.08 -9.57
CA ALA A 52 -8.88 14.78 -8.31
C ALA A 52 -8.33 16.20 -8.50
N LYS A 53 -7.99 16.61 -9.74
CA LYS A 53 -7.61 18.01 -10.09
C LYS A 53 -6.51 18.62 -9.21
N GLY A 54 -5.58 17.80 -8.73
CA GLY A 54 -4.48 18.25 -7.87
C GLY A 54 -4.76 18.19 -6.37
N ASP A 55 -5.99 17.90 -5.94
CA ASP A 55 -6.37 17.82 -4.53
C ASP A 55 -6.00 16.45 -3.94
N LYS A 56 -4.74 16.33 -3.51
CA LYS A 56 -4.21 15.09 -2.90
C LYS A 56 -4.89 14.77 -1.58
N ASP A 57 -5.25 15.76 -0.78
CA ASP A 57 -5.82 15.54 0.55
C ASP A 57 -7.24 15.00 0.47
N ALA A 58 -8.08 15.56 -0.43
CA ALA A 58 -9.41 15.03 -0.67
C ALA A 58 -9.37 13.60 -1.25
N PHE A 59 -8.40 13.31 -2.13
CA PHE A 59 -8.23 11.96 -2.66
C PHE A 59 -7.79 10.97 -1.57
N ILE A 60 -6.88 11.36 -0.68
CA ILE A 60 -6.46 10.53 0.45
C ILE A 60 -7.60 10.30 1.44
N ASP A 61 -8.46 11.30 1.68
CA ASP A 61 -9.68 11.12 2.45
C ASP A 61 -10.63 10.10 1.82
N LEU A 62 -10.84 10.17 0.50
CA LEU A 62 -11.64 9.19 -0.24
C LEU A 62 -11.05 7.78 -0.10
N VAL A 63 -9.72 7.64 -0.26
CA VAL A 63 -9.03 6.35 -0.13
C VAL A 63 -9.19 5.78 1.27
N ALA A 64 -8.94 6.58 2.31
CA ALA A 64 -8.93 6.13 3.70
C ALA A 64 -10.35 5.88 4.27
N ASN A 65 -11.32 6.73 3.91
CA ASN A 65 -12.64 6.73 4.54
C ASN A 65 -13.72 6.02 3.73
N GLU A 66 -13.51 5.80 2.43
CA GLU A 66 -14.52 5.15 1.57
C GLU A 66 -13.97 3.90 0.88
N ILE A 67 -12.84 4.02 0.16
CA ILE A 67 -12.34 2.92 -0.68
C ILE A 67 -11.81 1.76 0.17
N LEU A 68 -10.90 2.05 1.11
CA LEU A 68 -10.32 1.02 1.97
C LEU A 68 -11.38 0.29 2.83
N PRO A 69 -12.35 0.97 3.47
CA PRO A 69 -13.45 0.28 4.15
C PRO A 69 -14.25 -0.64 3.24
N ALA A 70 -14.56 -0.22 2.00
CA ALA A 70 -15.30 -1.05 1.05
C ALA A 70 -14.48 -2.26 0.56
N VAL A 71 -13.17 -2.09 0.35
CA VAL A 71 -12.23 -3.18 0.02
C VAL A 71 -12.15 -4.20 1.17
N THR A 72 -12.07 -3.70 2.40
CA THR A 72 -11.98 -4.52 3.62
C THR A 72 -13.27 -5.29 3.87
N ALA A 73 -14.43 -4.64 3.69
CA ALA A 73 -15.74 -5.27 3.88
C ALA A 73 -15.97 -6.49 2.98
N GLU A 74 -15.30 -6.55 1.83
CA GLU A 74 -15.34 -7.69 0.91
C GLU A 74 -14.18 -8.67 1.07
N GLY A 75 -13.27 -8.46 2.05
CA GLY A 75 -12.12 -9.34 2.28
C GLY A 75 -11.11 -9.35 1.12
N LEU A 76 -11.05 -8.27 0.33
CA LEU A 76 -10.29 -8.25 -0.92
C LEU A 76 -8.79 -7.97 -0.74
N ALA A 77 -8.37 -7.45 0.41
CA ALA A 77 -6.97 -7.09 0.69
C ALA A 77 -6.43 -7.85 1.91
N ASP A 78 -5.19 -8.35 1.80
CA ASP A 78 -4.41 -8.94 2.90
C ASP A 78 -3.49 -7.91 3.57
N ALA A 79 -3.13 -6.84 2.85
CA ALA A 79 -2.34 -5.71 3.35
C ALA A 79 -2.73 -4.40 2.66
N VAL A 80 -2.30 -3.28 3.22
CA VAL A 80 -2.42 -1.94 2.61
C VAL A 80 -1.03 -1.40 2.27
N ASP A 81 -0.90 -0.83 1.08
CA ASP A 81 0.32 -0.24 0.55
C ASP A 81 0.06 1.23 0.17
N GLY A 82 1.14 1.98 -0.07
CA GLY A 82 1.08 3.35 -0.53
C GLY A 82 2.36 3.75 -1.27
N PHE A 83 2.34 4.89 -1.95
CA PHE A 83 3.54 5.47 -2.54
C PHE A 83 3.90 6.79 -1.88
N CYS A 84 4.88 6.73 -0.96
CA CYS A 84 5.40 7.88 -0.23
C CYS A 84 6.52 8.54 -1.02
N GLU A 85 6.18 9.54 -1.82
CA GLU A 85 7.11 10.22 -2.71
C GLU A 85 6.57 11.61 -3.10
N GLY A 86 7.44 12.56 -3.43
CA GLY A 86 7.04 13.93 -3.80
C GLY A 86 6.12 13.98 -5.02
N ILE A 87 6.30 13.03 -5.94
CA ILE A 87 5.43 12.87 -7.13
C ILE A 87 4.11 12.14 -6.83
N ALA A 88 3.98 11.50 -5.66
CA ALA A 88 2.80 10.77 -5.23
C ALA A 88 2.22 11.40 -3.95
N PHE A 89 2.42 10.81 -2.76
CA PHE A 89 1.85 11.31 -1.51
C PHE A 89 2.91 11.59 -0.45
N SER A 90 2.65 12.57 0.42
CA SER A 90 3.53 12.91 1.53
C SER A 90 3.45 11.88 2.68
N PRO A 91 4.42 11.85 3.61
CA PRO A 91 4.35 11.01 4.80
C PRO A 91 3.07 11.21 5.62
N GLU A 92 2.59 12.44 5.76
CA GLU A 92 1.37 12.78 6.49
C GLU A 92 0.11 12.25 5.79
N GLN A 93 0.10 12.28 4.46
CA GLN A 93 -0.98 11.72 3.66
C GLN A 93 -1.02 10.20 3.76
N ILE A 94 0.13 9.53 3.68
CA ILE A 94 0.24 8.09 3.84
C ILE A 94 -0.15 7.64 5.25
N ALA A 95 0.24 8.40 6.29
CA ALA A 95 -0.13 8.10 7.67
C ALA A 95 -1.65 7.98 7.87
N ARG A 96 -2.44 8.82 7.19
CA ARG A 96 -3.92 8.74 7.24
C ARG A 96 -4.45 7.43 6.67
N VAL A 97 -3.86 6.94 5.58
CA VAL A 97 -4.21 5.64 5.00
C VAL A 97 -3.80 4.49 5.93
N PHE A 98 -2.63 4.59 6.55
CA PHE A 98 -2.15 3.59 7.51
C PHE A 98 -2.95 3.57 8.81
N ASP A 99 -3.42 4.71 9.30
CA ASP A 99 -4.33 4.78 10.44
C ASP A 99 -5.65 4.06 10.13
N ALA A 100 -6.20 4.25 8.93
CA ALA A 100 -7.39 3.53 8.48
C ALA A 100 -7.14 2.02 8.32
N ALA A 101 -5.97 1.62 7.78
CA ALA A 101 -5.58 0.22 7.67
C ALA A 101 -5.45 -0.46 9.04
N LYS A 102 -4.83 0.22 10.00
CA LYS A 102 -4.70 -0.24 11.38
C LYS A 102 -6.07 -0.37 12.07
N ALA A 103 -6.97 0.59 11.85
CA ALA A 103 -8.34 0.50 12.36
C ALA A 103 -9.13 -0.67 11.76
N ALA A 104 -8.83 -1.02 10.50
CA ALA A 104 -9.38 -2.19 9.81
C ALA A 104 -8.68 -3.52 10.19
N GLY A 105 -7.63 -3.49 11.00
CA GLY A 105 -6.86 -4.68 11.38
C GLY A 105 -5.99 -5.25 10.26
N LEU A 106 -5.68 -4.44 9.23
CA LEU A 106 -4.82 -4.85 8.12
C LEU A 106 -3.38 -4.41 8.36
N PRO A 107 -2.39 -5.29 8.09
CA PRO A 107 -0.99 -4.88 8.11
C PRO A 107 -0.68 -3.93 6.95
N VAL A 108 0.37 -3.13 7.11
CA VAL A 108 0.78 -2.14 6.11
C VAL A 108 2.15 -2.45 5.51
N LYS A 109 2.44 -1.87 4.35
CA LYS A 109 3.72 -1.83 3.65
C LYS A 109 3.82 -0.52 2.87
N LEU A 110 4.99 -0.17 2.37
CA LEU A 110 5.19 1.14 1.75
C LEU A 110 6.22 1.12 0.62
N HIS A 111 5.88 1.69 -0.54
CA HIS A 111 6.89 2.15 -1.49
C HIS A 111 7.52 3.43 -0.92
N ALA A 112 8.77 3.33 -0.51
CA ALA A 112 9.47 4.35 0.28
C ALA A 112 10.81 4.72 -0.35
N ASP A 113 11.11 6.02 -0.29
CA ASP A 113 12.43 6.60 -0.58
C ASP A 113 13.03 6.20 -1.94
N GLN A 114 12.19 6.01 -2.95
CA GLN A 114 12.60 5.50 -4.27
C GLN A 114 13.33 6.57 -5.09
N LEU A 115 12.79 7.78 -5.13
CA LEU A 115 13.29 8.88 -5.98
C LEU A 115 13.84 10.03 -5.16
N SER A 116 13.39 10.17 -3.91
CA SER A 116 13.92 11.11 -2.92
C SER A 116 13.76 10.57 -1.51
N ASN A 117 14.56 11.04 -0.55
CA ASN A 117 14.40 10.67 0.85
C ASN A 117 13.30 11.55 1.49
N LEU A 118 12.11 10.96 1.71
CA LEU A 118 11.05 11.57 2.51
C LEU A 118 10.92 10.93 3.90
N HIS A 119 11.91 10.12 4.28
CA HIS A 119 11.92 9.29 5.48
C HIS A 119 10.73 8.30 5.51
N GLY A 120 10.37 7.77 4.33
CA GLY A 120 9.33 6.76 4.17
C GLY A 120 9.67 5.46 4.91
N ALA A 121 10.94 5.05 4.92
CA ALA A 121 11.41 3.91 5.70
C ALA A 121 11.13 4.07 7.21
N GLU A 122 11.35 5.27 7.77
CA GLU A 122 11.02 5.55 9.17
C GLU A 122 9.51 5.51 9.42
N LEU A 123 8.71 6.03 8.49
CA LEU A 123 7.25 5.97 8.60
C LEU A 123 6.77 4.52 8.62
N ALA A 124 7.25 3.69 7.69
CA ALA A 124 6.92 2.26 7.64
C ALA A 124 7.28 1.56 8.96
N ALA A 125 8.50 1.79 9.48
CA ALA A 125 8.94 1.25 10.76
C ALA A 125 8.05 1.69 11.94
N ARG A 126 7.62 2.95 11.99
CA ARG A 126 6.73 3.47 13.06
C ARG A 126 5.36 2.76 13.09
N TYR A 127 4.86 2.32 11.94
CA TYR A 127 3.61 1.57 11.86
C TYR A 127 3.78 0.05 12.01
N GLY A 128 5.02 -0.43 12.19
CA GLY A 128 5.31 -1.86 12.21
C GLY A 128 4.94 -2.51 10.88
N ALA A 129 5.25 -1.83 9.78
CA ALA A 129 4.98 -2.34 8.43
C ALA A 129 5.66 -3.70 8.20
N LEU A 130 5.07 -4.52 7.34
CA LEU A 130 5.62 -5.80 6.89
C LEU A 130 6.90 -5.63 6.08
N SER A 131 6.98 -4.53 5.32
CA SER A 131 8.14 -4.16 4.52
C SER A 131 8.09 -2.66 4.20
N ALA A 132 9.26 -2.12 3.86
CA ALA A 132 9.39 -0.92 3.05
C ALA A 132 10.17 -1.29 1.77
N ASP A 133 9.62 -0.93 0.63
CA ASP A 133 10.09 -1.34 -0.69
C ASP A 133 10.76 -0.15 -1.39
N HIS A 134 11.66 -0.41 -2.36
CA HIS A 134 12.55 0.55 -3.06
C HIS A 134 13.81 0.95 -2.29
N LEU A 135 13.74 1.97 -1.42
CA LEU A 135 14.80 2.38 -0.50
C LEU A 135 16.09 2.93 -1.12
N GLU A 136 16.12 3.30 -2.41
CA GLU A 136 17.34 3.81 -3.05
C GLU A 136 17.93 5.05 -2.36
N TYR A 137 17.09 5.88 -1.72
CA TYR A 137 17.50 7.10 -1.02
C TYR A 137 17.32 7.03 0.51
N THR A 138 16.97 5.86 1.07
CA THR A 138 16.83 5.72 2.52
C THR A 138 18.15 6.03 3.22
N ASP A 139 18.08 6.86 4.26
CA ASP A 139 19.25 7.20 5.09
C ASP A 139 19.51 6.18 6.21
N GLU A 140 20.61 6.40 6.94
CA GLU A 140 21.02 5.53 8.05
C GLU A 140 19.98 5.51 9.18
N ALA A 141 19.27 6.61 9.41
CA ALA A 141 18.23 6.68 10.44
C ALA A 141 17.02 5.81 10.07
N GLY A 142 16.57 5.87 8.82
CA GLY A 142 15.55 5.00 8.23
C GLY A 142 15.92 3.53 8.28
N ALA A 143 17.11 3.17 7.83
CA ALA A 143 17.60 1.78 7.88
C ALA A 143 17.66 1.26 9.34
N ALA A 144 18.16 2.08 10.27
CA ALA A 144 18.21 1.71 11.68
C ALA A 144 16.81 1.61 12.31
N ALA A 145 15.85 2.43 11.87
CA ALA A 145 14.46 2.35 12.33
C ALA A 145 13.79 1.05 11.87
N MET A 146 13.93 0.68 10.60
CA MET A 146 13.41 -0.59 10.07
C MET A 146 13.99 -1.80 10.81
N ALA A 147 15.32 -1.82 11.00
CA ALA A 147 15.99 -2.90 11.73
C ALA A 147 15.48 -3.06 13.18
N ARG A 148 15.17 -1.96 13.87
CA ARG A 148 14.58 -2.00 15.23
C ARG A 148 13.13 -2.48 15.24
N ALA A 149 12.35 -2.11 14.22
CA ALA A 149 10.94 -2.48 14.11
C ALA A 149 10.73 -3.92 13.62
N GLY A 150 11.72 -4.51 12.95
CA GLY A 150 11.58 -5.79 12.26
C GLY A 150 10.78 -5.66 10.96
N THR A 151 10.85 -4.48 10.34
CA THR A 151 10.27 -4.14 9.03
C THR A 151 11.23 -4.50 7.90
#